data_AF-A0A429MLU5-F1
#
_entry.id   AF-A0A429MLU5-F1
#
_cell.length_a   1.000
_cell.length_b   1.000
_cell.length_c   1.000
_cell.angle_alpha   90.00
_cell.angle_beta   90.00
_cell.angle_gamma   90.00
#
_symmetry.space_group_name_H-M   'P 1'
#
loop_
_entity.id
_entity.type
_entity.pdbx_description
1 polymer ?
#
loop_
_entity_poly.entity_id
_entity_poly.type
_entity_poly.pdbx_seq_one_letter_code
_entity_poly.pdbx_strand_id
1 'polypeptide(L)'
;MKSRTSELAVGIFVIIFGIALFFLAMKVSGLVGTNLSDGYTMKAQFDNVNGLKPRAKVTMSGVTIGRVDSITLDPVTRLATVTFDLDGKLTSFNAEQLKEVQKNALDELRYSSDYTQATPAQQKTMEQQLISNMNSITSIDE
;
A
#
# COMPACT_ATOMS: atom_id res chain seq x y z
N MET A 1 -40.43 13.06 48.36
CA MET A 1 -40.76 12.41 47.07
C MET A 1 -39.93 13.07 45.96
N LYS A 2 -38.85 12.44 45.50
CA LYS A 2 -37.95 12.96 44.44
C LYS A 2 -37.25 11.83 43.63
N SER A 3 -37.83 10.61 43.65
CA SER A 3 -37.21 9.41 43.06
C SER A 3 -37.37 9.36 41.55
N ARG A 4 -38.56 9.69 41.02
CA ARG A 4 -38.87 9.58 39.57
C ARG A 4 -37.98 10.44 38.67
N THR A 5 -37.64 11.66 39.11
CA THR A 5 -36.73 12.54 38.35
C THR A 5 -35.29 12.02 38.35
N SER A 6 -34.89 11.37 39.45
CA SER A 6 -33.55 10.79 39.58
C SER A 6 -33.43 9.51 38.74
N GLU A 7 -34.46 8.66 38.75
CA GLU A 7 -34.56 7.46 37.91
C GLU A 7 -34.52 7.80 36.41
N LEU A 8 -35.26 8.84 35.99
CA LEU A 8 -35.23 9.32 34.61
C LEU A 8 -33.86 9.86 34.19
N ALA A 9 -33.20 10.63 35.07
CA ALA A 9 -31.87 11.16 34.81
C ALA A 9 -30.82 10.04 34.65
N VAL A 10 -30.90 9.00 35.48
CA VAL A 10 -30.03 7.82 35.37
C VAL A 10 -30.29 7.08 34.05
N GLY A 11 -31.55 6.88 33.65
CA GLY A 11 -31.88 6.26 32.37
C GLY A 11 -31.30 7.00 31.17
N ILE A 12 -31.43 8.33 31.14
CA ILE A 12 -30.84 9.18 30.09
C ILE A 12 -29.32 9.08 30.10
N PHE A 13 -28.69 9.11 31.28
CA PHE A 13 -27.24 8.98 31.41
C PHE A 13 -26.72 7.64 30.85
N VAL A 14 -27.39 6.54 31.16
CA VAL A 14 -27.03 5.20 30.66
C VAL A 14 -27.13 5.13 29.14
N ILE A 15 -28.18 5.73 28.54
CA ILE A 15 -28.34 5.78 27.08
C ILE A 15 -27.20 6.56 26.43
N ILE A 16 -26.91 7.77 26.93
CA ILE A 16 -25.82 8.61 26.40
C ILE A 16 -24.47 7.88 26.52
N PHE A 17 -24.23 7.23 27.67
CA PHE A 17 -23.01 6.44 27.88
C PHE A 17 -22.92 5.26 26.91
N GLY A 18 -24.02 4.53 26.68
CA GLY A 18 -24.10 3.46 25.69
C GLY A 18 -23.78 3.94 24.27
N ILE A 19 -24.34 5.09 23.87
CA ILE A 19 -24.04 5.72 22.58
C ILE A 19 -22.54 6.09 22.50
N ALA A 20 -21.98 6.69 23.55
CA ALA A 20 -20.57 7.06 23.59
C ALA A 20 -19.65 5.84 23.45
N LEU A 21 -19.96 4.73 24.15
CA LEU A 21 -19.22 3.47 24.02
C LEU A 21 -19.33 2.86 22.63
N PHE A 22 -20.51 2.92 22.01
CA PHE A 22 -20.73 2.45 20.64
C PHE A 22 -19.84 3.21 19.64
N PHE A 23 -19.81 4.56 19.73
CA PHE A 23 -18.93 5.38 18.90
C PHE A 23 -17.44 5.10 19.15
N LEU A 24 -17.05 4.91 20.41
CA LEU A 24 -15.67 4.55 20.75
C LEU A 24 -15.27 3.19 20.15
N ALA A 25 -16.14 2.18 20.25
CA ALA A 25 -15.90 0.86 19.69
C ALA A 25 -15.74 0.90 18.16
N MET A 26 -16.60 1.63 17.45
CA MET A 26 -16.47 1.81 16.01
C MET A 26 -15.15 2.51 15.61
N LYS A 27 -14.74 3.53 16.37
CA LYS A 27 -13.49 4.27 16.14
C LYS A 27 -12.25 3.43 16.42
N VAL A 28 -12.26 2.63 17.49
CA VAL A 28 -11.14 1.75 17.87
C VAL A 28 -11.04 0.52 16.98
N SER A 29 -12.17 0.00 16.49
CA SER A 29 -12.23 -1.12 15.54
C SER A 29 -11.64 -0.75 14.17
N GLY A 30 -11.51 0.55 13.86
CA GLY A 30 -11.01 1.03 12.57
C GLY A 30 -12.05 1.03 11.45
N LEU A 31 -13.30 0.65 11.75
CA LEU A 31 -14.42 0.61 10.79
C LEU A 31 -14.82 1.98 10.24
N VAL A 32 -14.50 3.06 10.97
CA VAL A 32 -14.88 4.44 10.60
C VAL A 32 -13.83 5.13 9.70
N GLY A 33 -12.80 4.40 9.26
CA GLY A 33 -11.67 5.00 8.53
C GLY A 33 -11.13 4.21 7.34
N THR A 34 -11.72 3.06 6.99
CA THR A 34 -11.40 2.41 5.72
C THR A 34 -12.11 3.17 4.62
N ASN A 35 -11.50 4.27 4.19
CA ASN A 35 -11.67 4.71 2.81
C ASN A 35 -11.50 3.45 1.95
N LEU A 36 -12.36 3.28 0.95
CA LEU A 36 -12.12 2.41 -0.21
C LEU A 36 -10.88 2.98 -0.92
N SER A 37 -9.72 2.91 -0.27
CA SER A 37 -8.44 3.27 -0.84
C SER A 37 -8.11 2.17 -1.82
N ASP A 38 -7.78 2.59 -3.02
CA ASP A 38 -7.32 1.79 -4.15
C ASP A 38 -5.95 1.18 -3.80
N GLY A 39 -5.95 0.32 -2.79
CA GLY A 39 -4.77 -0.32 -2.23
C GLY A 39 -4.68 -1.75 -2.74
N TYR A 40 -3.45 -2.22 -2.88
CA TYR A 40 -3.18 -3.58 -3.36
C TYR A 40 -2.33 -4.34 -2.34
N THR A 41 -2.42 -5.66 -2.46
CA THR A 41 -1.65 -6.56 -1.61
C THR A 41 -0.33 -6.93 -2.29
N MET A 42 0.78 -6.67 -1.62
CA MET A 42 2.09 -7.13 -2.06
C MET A 42 2.60 -8.23 -1.13
N LYS A 43 3.22 -9.28 -1.68
CA LYS A 43 3.90 -10.31 -0.87
C LYS A 43 5.38 -10.29 -1.17
N ALA A 44 6.20 -10.36 -0.13
CA ALA A 44 7.63 -10.55 -0.28
C ALA A 44 8.14 -11.58 0.73
N GLN A 45 9.21 -12.28 0.36
CA GLN A 45 9.87 -13.28 1.19
C GLN A 45 11.15 -12.70 1.78
N PHE A 46 11.41 -13.06 3.03
CA PHE A 46 12.57 -12.61 3.78
C PHE A 46 13.19 -13.78 4.55
N ASP A 47 14.51 -13.79 4.66
CA ASP A 47 15.23 -14.74 5.52
C ASP A 47 15.00 -14.46 7.00
N ASN A 48 14.81 -13.18 7.37
CA ASN A 48 14.65 -12.75 8.75
C ASN A 48 13.74 -11.52 8.84
N VAL A 49 12.76 -11.57 9.75
CA VAL A 49 11.78 -10.49 10.02
C VAL A 49 11.73 -10.14 11.51
N ASN A 50 12.81 -10.35 12.25
CA ASN A 50 12.90 -10.04 13.68
C ASN A 50 12.56 -8.58 13.95
N GLY A 51 11.62 -8.36 14.88
CA GLY A 51 11.14 -7.02 15.24
C GLY A 51 10.04 -6.46 14.32
N LEU A 52 9.77 -7.10 13.18
CA LEU A 52 8.61 -6.76 12.36
C LEU A 52 7.35 -7.32 13.01
N LYS A 53 6.29 -6.50 13.04
CA LYS A 53 5.01 -6.85 13.65
C LYS A 53 3.87 -6.58 12.68
N PRO A 54 2.75 -7.31 12.78
CA PRO A 54 1.51 -6.93 12.11
C PRO A 54 1.17 -5.47 12.41
N ARG A 55 0.65 -4.74 11.42
CA ARG A 55 0.35 -3.30 11.44
C ARG A 55 1.56 -2.37 11.54
N ALA A 56 2.79 -2.87 11.40
CA ALA A 56 3.95 -1.99 11.25
C ALA A 56 3.80 -1.10 10.00
N LYS A 57 4.26 0.15 10.07
CA LYS A 57 4.20 1.09 8.94
C LYS A 57 5.21 0.69 7.86
N VAL A 58 4.79 0.76 6.60
CA VAL A 58 5.68 0.66 5.44
C VAL A 58 5.96 2.08 4.96
N THR A 59 7.23 2.43 4.84
CA THR A 59 7.64 3.78 4.43
C THR A 59 8.59 3.73 3.25
N MET A 60 8.41 4.65 2.30
CA MET A 60 9.33 4.89 1.20
C MET A 60 9.78 6.35 1.26
N SER A 61 11.09 6.58 1.29
CA SER A 61 11.68 7.93 1.41
C SER A 61 11.13 8.74 2.59
N GLY A 62 10.81 8.07 3.72
CA GLY A 62 10.23 8.69 4.92
C GLY A 62 8.71 8.92 4.88
N VAL A 63 8.05 8.68 3.74
CA VAL A 63 6.59 8.80 3.59
C VAL A 63 5.94 7.45 3.86
N THR A 64 4.89 7.43 4.68
CA THR A 64 4.12 6.20 4.92
C THR A 64 3.29 5.86 3.69
N ILE A 65 3.53 4.68 3.10
CA ILE A 65 2.87 4.19 1.88
C ILE A 65 1.96 2.99 2.13
N GLY A 66 1.95 2.44 3.35
CA GLY A 66 1.18 1.25 3.64
C GLY A 66 1.47 0.68 5.02
N ARG A 67 1.06 -0.59 5.21
CA ARG A 67 1.24 -1.32 6.46
C ARG A 67 1.49 -2.81 6.22
N VAL A 68 2.15 -3.45 7.17
CA VAL A 68 2.22 -4.92 7.23
C VAL A 68 0.85 -5.45 7.61
N ASP A 69 0.27 -6.28 6.75
CA ASP A 69 -0.97 -6.99 7.04
C ASP A 69 -0.69 -8.23 7.90
N SER A 70 0.10 -9.16 7.37
CA SER A 70 0.37 -10.46 8.00
C SER A 70 1.80 -10.94 7.74
N ILE A 71 2.28 -11.80 8.63
CA ILE A 71 3.60 -12.43 8.56
C ILE A 71 3.39 -13.92 8.78
N THR A 72 3.80 -14.74 7.81
CA THR A 72 3.68 -16.20 7.86
C THR A 72 5.03 -16.86 7.55
N LEU A 73 5.24 -18.08 8.05
CA LEU A 73 6.42 -18.88 7.71
C LEU A 73 6.01 -19.89 6.64
N ASP A 74 6.67 -19.86 5.49
CA ASP A 74 6.47 -20.85 4.44
C ASP A 74 7.01 -22.22 4.92
N PRO A 75 6.18 -23.28 4.96
CA PRO A 75 6.60 -24.57 5.48
C PRO A 75 7.60 -25.31 4.58
N VAL A 76 7.69 -24.94 3.30
CA VAL A 76 8.56 -25.56 2.30
C VAL A 76 9.88 -24.82 2.23
N THR A 77 9.84 -23.51 1.94
CA THR A 77 11.06 -22.71 1.74
C THR A 77 11.69 -22.30 3.06
N ARG A 78 10.94 -22.35 4.18
CA ARG A 78 11.34 -21.84 5.50
C ARG A 78 11.65 -20.35 5.53
N LEU A 79 11.18 -19.61 4.53
CA LEU A 79 11.26 -18.15 4.49
C LEU A 79 10.01 -17.51 5.11
N ALA A 80 10.20 -16.33 5.70
CA ALA A 80 9.08 -15.53 6.18
C ALA A 80 8.42 -14.82 4.98
N THR A 81 7.15 -15.13 4.73
CA THR A 81 6.32 -14.41 3.76
C THR A 81 5.60 -13.27 4.49
N VAL A 82 5.89 -12.03 4.08
CA VAL A 82 5.23 -10.84 4.60
C VAL A 82 4.23 -10.35 3.57
N THR A 83 2.99 -10.16 4.01
CA THR A 83 1.92 -9.54 3.23
C THR A 83 1.81 -8.08 3.62
N PHE A 84 1.81 -7.20 2.64
CA PHE A 84 1.69 -5.75 2.79
C PHE A 84 0.39 -5.27 2.16
N ASP A 85 -0.24 -4.30 2.82
CA ASP A 85 -1.32 -3.49 2.29
C ASP A 85 -0.75 -2.11 1.93
N LEU A 86 -0.68 -1.79 0.64
CA LEU A 86 -0.03 -0.60 0.10
C LEU A 86 -1.05 0.34 -0.54
N ASP A 87 -0.84 1.64 -0.39
CA ASP A 87 -1.64 2.67 -1.05
C ASP A 87 -1.23 2.81 -2.52
N GLY A 88 -2.14 2.43 -3.42
CA GLY A 88 -1.91 2.55 -4.86
C GLY A 88 -1.63 3.98 -5.30
N LYS A 89 -2.25 4.99 -4.68
CA LYS A 89 -2.03 6.40 -5.07
C LYS A 89 -0.61 6.88 -4.80
N LEU A 90 0.09 6.27 -3.85
CA LEU A 90 1.45 6.63 -3.46
C LEU A 90 2.52 5.75 -4.13
N THR A 91 2.11 4.61 -4.69
CA THR A 91 3.03 3.58 -5.20
C THR A 91 2.84 3.24 -6.67
N SER A 92 1.73 3.67 -7.29
CA SER A 92 1.50 3.57 -8.73
C SER A 92 1.62 4.93 -9.41
N PHE A 93 1.87 4.89 -10.72
CA PHE A 93 1.87 6.08 -11.56
C PHE A 93 0.52 6.22 -12.24
N ASN A 94 -0.04 7.43 -12.24
CA ASN A 94 -1.16 7.73 -13.14
C ASN A 94 -0.69 7.79 -14.60
N ALA A 95 -1.62 7.83 -15.56
CA ALA A 95 -1.30 7.81 -16.99
C ALA A 95 -0.43 8.98 -17.47
N GLU A 96 -0.50 10.15 -16.81
CA GLU A 96 0.35 11.30 -17.16
C GLU A 96 1.78 11.12 -16.61
N GLN A 97 1.88 10.68 -15.35
CA GLN A 97 3.17 10.38 -14.71
C GLN A 97 3.90 9.25 -15.46
N LEU A 98 3.18 8.22 -15.89
CA LEU A 98 3.78 7.09 -16.62
C LEU A 98 4.37 7.53 -17.96
N LYS A 99 3.71 8.44 -18.69
CA LYS A 99 4.24 9.03 -19.92
C LYS A 99 5.54 9.80 -19.67
N GLU A 100 5.59 10.58 -18.59
CA GLU A 100 6.79 11.35 -18.24
C GLU A 100 7.95 10.44 -17.82
N VAL A 101 7.68 9.41 -17.00
CA VAL A 101 8.69 8.43 -16.60
C VAL A 101 9.20 7.65 -17.82
N GLN A 102 8.31 7.25 -18.74
CA GLN A 102 8.69 6.57 -19.97
C GLN A 102 9.58 7.44 -20.86
N LYS A 103 9.23 8.73 -20.99
CA LYS A 103 10.04 9.69 -21.73
C LYS A 103 11.44 9.84 -21.11
N ASN A 104 11.52 10.04 -19.80
CA ASN A 104 12.80 10.19 -19.09
C ASN A 104 13.67 8.94 -19.21
N ALA A 105 13.08 7.75 -19.05
CA ALA A 105 13.79 6.48 -19.20
C ALA A 105 14.31 6.27 -20.64
N LEU A 106 13.53 6.67 -21.64
CA LEU A 106 13.93 6.59 -23.05
C LEU A 106 15.07 7.57 -23.36
N ASP A 107 15.02 8.77 -22.79
CA ASP A 107 16.10 9.75 -22.93
C ASP A 107 17.39 9.24 -22.26
N GLU A 108 17.32 8.68 -21.06
CA GLU A 108 18.46 8.03 -20.40
C GLU A 108 19.04 6.87 -21.22
N LEU A 109 18.18 6.01 -21.77
CA LEU A 109 18.61 4.91 -22.64
C LEU A 109 19.43 5.43 -23.83
N ARG A 110 19.04 6.55 -24.43
CA ARG A 110 19.74 7.16 -25.56
C ARG A 110 21.10 7.73 -25.21
N TYR A 111 21.31 8.11 -23.94
CA TYR A 111 22.63 8.52 -23.44
C TYR A 111 23.54 7.34 -23.05
N SER A 112 23.02 6.12 -23.00
CA SER A 112 23.82 4.93 -22.70
C SER A 112 24.87 4.66 -23.79
N SER A 113 26.09 4.33 -23.35
CA SER A 113 27.17 3.88 -24.23
C SER A 113 26.75 2.68 -25.09
N ASP A 114 25.91 1.81 -24.54
CA ASP A 114 25.49 0.57 -25.21
C ASP A 114 24.49 0.88 -26.34
N TYR A 115 23.65 1.90 -26.15
CA TYR A 115 22.69 2.35 -27.15
C TYR A 115 23.37 3.03 -28.33
N THR A 116 24.36 3.88 -28.06
CA THR A 116 25.10 4.62 -29.11
C THR A 116 25.98 3.70 -29.96
N GLN A 117 26.43 2.57 -29.42
CA GLN A 117 27.23 1.56 -30.13
C GLN A 117 26.37 0.52 -30.86
N ALA A 118 25.07 0.43 -30.56
CA ALA A 118 24.16 -0.51 -31.17
C ALA A 118 23.76 -0.11 -32.60
N THR A 119 23.45 -1.10 -33.42
CA THR A 119 22.88 -0.86 -34.76
C THR A 119 21.47 -0.25 -34.67
N PRO A 120 20.97 0.45 -35.70
CA PRO A 120 19.61 1.02 -35.69
C PRO A 120 18.50 -0.01 -35.44
N ALA A 121 18.71 -1.26 -35.83
CA ALA A 121 17.77 -2.35 -35.55
C ALA A 121 17.79 -2.72 -34.05
N GLN A 122 18.97 -2.86 -33.46
CA GLN A 122 19.15 -3.16 -32.04
C GLN A 122 18.64 -2.02 -31.15
N GLN A 123 18.88 -0.76 -31.52
CA GLN A 123 18.35 0.41 -30.81
C GLN A 123 16.82 0.36 -30.70
N LYS A 124 16.11 0.07 -31.80
CA LYS A 124 14.64 -0.08 -31.77
C LYS A 124 14.19 -1.21 -30.86
N THR A 125 14.90 -2.34 -30.87
CA THR A 125 14.59 -3.45 -29.95
C THR A 125 14.82 -3.06 -28.50
N MET A 126 15.87 -2.29 -28.19
CA MET A 126 16.16 -1.80 -26.83
C MET A 126 15.07 -0.83 -26.36
N GLU A 127 14.63 0.12 -27.19
CA GLU A 127 13.53 1.03 -26.87
C GLU A 127 12.22 0.26 -26.64
N GLN A 128 11.89 -0.71 -27.51
CA GLN A 128 10.70 -1.55 -27.35
C GLN A 128 10.75 -2.41 -26.09
N GLN A 129 11.90 -3.01 -25.80
CA GLN A 129 12.09 -3.82 -24.60
C GLN A 129 11.96 -2.99 -23.33
N LEU A 130 12.51 -1.77 -23.32
CA LEU A 130 12.37 -0.84 -22.20
C LEU A 130 10.89 -0.56 -21.93
N ILE A 131 10.14 -0.18 -22.97
CA ILE A 131 8.70 0.15 -22.85
C ILE A 131 7.91 -1.08 -22.36
N SER A 132 8.21 -2.27 -22.91
CA SER A 132 7.57 -3.52 -22.48
C SER A 132 7.84 -3.83 -21.01
N ASN A 133 9.09 -3.65 -20.54
CA ASN A 133 9.47 -3.90 -19.15
C ASN A 133 8.85 -2.87 -18.20
N MET A 134 8.70 -1.61 -18.64
CA MET A 134 8.04 -0.59 -17.82
C MET A 134 6.58 -0.93 -17.60
N ASN A 135 5.87 -1.37 -18.64
CA ASN A 135 4.48 -1.77 -18.53
C ASN A 135 4.30 -2.99 -17.60
N SER A 136 5.24 -3.94 -17.55
CA SER A 136 5.13 -5.09 -16.64
C SER A 136 5.42 -4.74 -15.16
N ILE A 137 6.12 -3.64 -14.90
CA ILE A 137 6.41 -3.16 -13.53
C ILE A 137 5.27 -2.29 -13.01
N THR A 138 4.60 -1.52 -13.87
CA THR A 138 3.54 -0.60 -13.48
C THR A 138 2.14 -1.20 -13.54
N SER A 139 1.94 -2.24 -14.35
CA SER A 139 0.67 -2.98 -14.43
C SER A 139 0.75 -4.16 -13.46
N ILE A 140 0.54 -3.88 -12.17
CA ILE A 140 0.55 -4.92 -11.12
C ILE A 140 -0.75 -5.76 -11.15
N ASP A 141 -1.75 -5.39 -11.97
CA ASP A 141 -2.97 -6.18 -12.21
C ASP A 141 -3.29 -6.34 -13.71
N GLU A 142 -3.17 -7.58 -14.20
CA GLU A 142 -4.24 -8.30 -14.92
C GLU A 142 -4.34 -9.72 -14.35
#